data_AF-A0A024U7T5-F1
#
_entry.id   AF-A0A024U7T5-F1
#
_cell.length_a   1.000
_cell.length_b   1.000
_cell.length_c   1.000
_cell.angle_alpha   90.00
_cell.angle_beta   90.00
_cell.angle_gamma   90.00
#
_symmetry.space_group_name_H-M   'P 1'
#
loop_
_entity.id
_entity.type
_entity.pdbx_description
1 polymer ?
#
loop_
_entity_poly.entity_id
_entity_poly.type
_entity_poly.pdbx_seq_one_letter_code
_entity_poly.pdbx_strand_id
1 'polypeptide(L)'
;MDHLKACVPSVTTIQHQLTTLRESLASVNERLRQATHLNASYDHETRTIHLGPMRLCVGDAVVLTSELAEEDLFGTIHAMTATTIHLHLLCGNVVQVTLQALRDRRCRLRFQDNRKNIAQPSPSTRKVNTTPRSKRTTQRKRLVSLI
;
A
#
# COMPACT_ATOMS: atom_id res chain seq x y z
N MET A 1 -12.24 8.54 65.20
CA MET A 1 -12.44 9.17 63.87
C MET A 1 -11.32 8.67 62.98
N ASP A 2 -11.25 7.35 62.72
CA ASP A 2 -10.00 6.70 62.29
C ASP A 2 -10.24 5.72 61.14
N HIS A 3 -10.93 6.17 60.09
CA HIS A 3 -11.23 5.33 58.91
C HIS A 3 -10.66 5.88 57.60
N LEU A 4 -9.80 6.91 57.66
CA LEU A 4 -9.27 7.58 56.46
C LEU A 4 -7.73 7.61 56.40
N LYS A 5 -7.04 6.63 56.99
CA LYS A 5 -5.66 6.30 56.56
C LYS A 5 -5.74 5.45 55.28
N ALA A 6 -6.35 6.05 54.26
CA ALA A 6 -6.48 5.45 52.96
C ALA A 6 -5.08 5.22 52.39
N CYS A 7 -4.71 3.95 52.22
CA CYS A 7 -3.90 3.37 51.16
C CYS A 7 -3.19 4.36 50.22
N VAL A 8 -2.22 5.13 50.71
CA VAL A 8 -1.27 5.81 49.83
C VAL A 8 -0.08 4.88 49.66
N PRO A 9 0.18 4.33 48.46
CA PRO A 9 1.31 3.44 48.24
C PRO A 9 2.62 4.19 48.52
N SER A 10 3.59 3.49 49.09
CA SER A 10 4.91 4.09 49.36
C SER A 10 5.59 4.48 48.05
N VAL A 11 6.47 5.48 48.09
CA VAL A 11 7.27 5.91 46.91
C VAL A 11 8.02 4.74 46.28
N THR A 12 8.54 3.83 47.09
CA THR A 12 9.22 2.60 46.62
C THR A 12 8.27 1.65 45.88
N THR A 13 7.02 1.54 46.32
CA THR A 13 5.98 0.74 45.66
C THR A 13 5.62 1.33 44.30
N ILE A 14 5.46 2.66 44.23
CA ILE A 14 5.17 3.37 42.99
C ILE A 14 6.34 3.21 42.00
N GLN A 15 7.57 3.39 42.45
CA GLN A 15 8.76 3.20 41.61
C GLN A 15 8.81 1.79 41.05
N HIS A 16 8.65 0.77 41.90
CA HIS A 16 8.64 -0.62 41.46
C HIS A 16 7.56 -0.90 40.42
N GLN A 17 6.33 -0.40 40.63
CA GLN A 17 5.24 -0.54 39.67
C GLN A 17 5.58 0.09 38.32
N LEU A 18 6.18 1.29 38.32
CA LEU A 18 6.61 1.95 37.08
C LEU A 18 7.72 1.17 36.37
N THR A 19 8.69 0.61 37.09
CA THR A 19 9.74 -0.23 36.47
C THR A 19 9.14 -1.48 35.84
N THR A 20 8.26 -2.19 36.57
CA THR A 20 7.58 -3.39 36.06
C THR A 20 6.74 -3.06 34.81
N LEU A 21 6.04 -1.92 34.80
CA LEU A 21 5.30 -1.48 33.62
C LEU A 21 6.21 -1.18 32.42
N ARG A 22 7.36 -0.52 32.65
CA ARG A 22 8.34 -0.27 31.58
C ARG A 22 8.90 -1.56 30.99
N GLU A 23 9.23 -2.53 31.85
CA GLU A 23 9.73 -3.84 31.41
C GLU A 23 8.67 -4.64 30.65
N SER A 24 7.42 -4.61 31.11
CA SER A 24 6.29 -5.24 30.43
C SER A 24 6.07 -4.64 29.04
N LEU A 25 6.07 -3.31 28.92
CA LEU A 25 5.95 -2.62 27.64
C LEU A 25 7.10 -2.94 26.68
N ALA A 26 8.33 -3.00 27.20
CA ALA A 26 9.49 -3.40 26.40
C ALA A 26 9.35 -4.82 25.86
N SER A 27 8.90 -5.76 26.69
CA SER A 27 8.66 -7.15 26.30
C SER A 27 7.56 -7.28 25.23
N VAL A 28 6.46 -6.54 25.37
CA VAL A 28 5.37 -6.52 24.38
C VAL A 28 5.85 -5.96 23.05
N ASN A 29 6.59 -4.84 23.06
CA ASN A 29 7.14 -4.25 21.84
C ASN A 29 8.09 -5.20 21.11
N GLU A 30 8.92 -5.95 21.85
CA GLU A 30 9.82 -6.94 21.25
C GLU A 30 9.05 -8.10 20.62
N ARG A 31 8.02 -8.62 21.31
CA ARG A 31 7.13 -9.64 20.74
C ARG A 31 6.40 -9.14 19.50
N LEU A 32 5.95 -7.88 19.51
CA LEU A 32 5.28 -7.28 18.36
C LEU A 32 6.23 -7.16 17.16
N ARG A 33 7.49 -6.77 17.38
CA ARG A 33 8.53 -6.76 16.33
C ARG A 33 8.73 -8.14 15.71
N GLN A 34 8.82 -9.19 16.53
CA GLN A 34 9.01 -10.56 16.06
C GLN A 34 7.79 -11.08 15.28
N ALA A 35 6.57 -10.77 15.74
CA ALA A 35 5.33 -11.22 15.10
C ALA A 35 5.02 -10.52 13.77
N THR A 36 5.58 -9.33 13.54
CA THR A 36 5.22 -8.48 12.39
C THR A 36 6.22 -8.47 11.26
N HIS A 37 7.34 -9.18 11.42
CA HIS A 37 8.46 -9.19 10.48
C HIS A 37 8.01 -9.65 9.09
N LEU A 38 7.99 -8.71 8.15
CA LEU A 38 7.65 -8.99 6.75
C LEU A 38 8.81 -9.78 6.12
N ASN A 39 8.50 -10.86 5.40
CA ASN A 39 9.53 -11.61 4.66
C ASN A 39 10.01 -10.76 3.47
N ALA A 40 11.11 -10.02 3.68
CA ALA A 40 11.76 -9.24 2.65
C ALA A 40 13.09 -9.90 2.27
N SER A 41 13.26 -10.37 1.05
CA SER A 41 14.51 -10.95 0.55
C SER A 41 14.90 -10.36 -0.80
N TYR A 42 16.21 -10.19 -1.00
CA TYR A 42 16.77 -9.80 -2.29
C TYR A 42 17.22 -11.07 -3.03
N ASP A 43 16.79 -11.21 -4.28
CA ASP A 43 17.24 -12.26 -5.17
C ASP A 43 18.35 -11.70 -6.09
N HIS A 44 19.55 -12.26 -5.98
CA HIS A 44 20.71 -11.86 -6.77
C HIS A 44 20.62 -12.30 -8.24
N GLU A 45 19.95 -13.41 -8.53
CA GLU A 45 19.86 -13.95 -9.89
C GLU A 45 18.98 -13.06 -10.75
N THR A 46 17.81 -12.69 -10.20
CA THR A 46 16.83 -11.89 -10.92
C THR A 46 16.94 -10.39 -10.64
N ARG A 47 17.78 -9.97 -9.68
CA ARG A 47 17.89 -8.60 -9.20
C ARG A 47 16.55 -8.01 -8.78
N THR A 48 15.71 -8.84 -8.15
CA THR A 48 14.38 -8.45 -7.67
C THR A 48 14.29 -8.56 -6.16
N ILE A 49 13.40 -7.77 -5.54
CA ILE A 49 13.11 -7.88 -4.12
C ILE A 49 11.75 -8.51 -3.93
N HIS A 50 11.70 -9.55 -3.11
CA HIS A 50 10.46 -10.19 -2.68
C HIS A 50 10.05 -9.60 -1.33
N LEU A 51 8.86 -9.00 -1.27
CA LEU A 51 8.19 -8.51 -0.06
C LEU A 51 6.92 -9.35 0.16
N GLY A 52 7.07 -10.48 0.86
CA GLY A 52 6.01 -11.47 1.01
C GLY A 52 5.56 -11.98 -0.38
N PRO A 53 4.28 -11.78 -0.77
CA PRO A 53 3.78 -12.16 -2.09
C PRO A 53 4.16 -11.17 -3.21
N MET A 54 4.66 -9.98 -2.87
CA MET A 54 4.96 -8.92 -3.84
C MET A 54 6.39 -9.06 -4.37
N ARG A 55 6.57 -8.98 -5.68
CA ARG A 55 7.90 -8.97 -6.32
C ARG A 55 8.14 -7.60 -6.94
N LEU A 56 9.21 -6.94 -6.52
CA LEU A 56 9.59 -5.61 -7.00
C LEU A 56 10.78 -5.70 -7.96
N CYS A 57 10.68 -4.93 -9.04
CA CYS A 57 11.70 -4.78 -10.07
C CYS A 57 12.08 -3.30 -10.23
N VAL A 58 13.27 -3.05 -10.79
CA VAL A 58 13.66 -1.70 -11.21
C VAL A 58 12.70 -1.23 -12.32
N GLY A 59 12.20 -0.01 -12.18
CA GLY A 59 11.22 0.61 -13.09
C GLY A 59 9.77 0.54 -12.59
N ASP A 60 9.47 -0.27 -11.57
CA ASP A 60 8.11 -0.38 -11.06
C ASP A 60 7.65 0.92 -10.40
N ALA A 61 6.41 1.32 -10.72
CA ALA A 61 5.74 2.44 -10.08
C ALA A 61 5.15 2.00 -8.74
N VAL A 62 5.61 2.64 -7.67
CA VAL A 62 5.28 2.26 -6.30
C VAL A 62 4.88 3.47 -5.47
N VAL A 63 4.09 3.19 -4.45
CA VAL A 63 3.73 4.12 -3.38
C VAL A 63 4.48 3.70 -2.14
N LEU A 64 5.30 4.61 -1.62
CA LEU A 64 6.00 4.48 -0.36
C LEU A 64 5.19 5.18 0.73
N THR A 65 4.64 4.41 1.66
CA THR A 65 4.04 4.94 2.88
C THR A 65 5.06 4.83 4.01
N SER A 66 5.47 5.96 4.60
CA SER A 66 6.33 5.96 5.79
C SER A 66 5.49 6.19 7.04
N GLU A 67 5.71 5.39 8.08
CA GLU A 67 5.08 5.59 9.38
C GLU A 67 5.47 6.92 10.02
N LEU A 68 6.65 7.47 9.70
CA LEU A 68 7.12 8.74 10.27
C LEU A 68 6.46 9.96 9.64
N ALA A 69 6.23 9.89 8.32
CA ALA A 69 5.66 11.01 7.59
C ALA A 69 4.13 10.94 7.53
N GLU A 70 3.54 9.76 7.78
CA GLU A 70 2.10 9.49 7.58
C GLU A 70 1.58 9.89 6.18
N GLU A 71 2.49 9.98 5.21
CA GLU A 71 2.23 10.41 3.85
C GLU A 71 2.55 9.31 2.85
N ASP A 72 1.78 9.30 1.76
CA ASP A 72 1.98 8.43 0.60
C ASP A 72 2.85 9.15 -0.45
N LEU A 73 4.08 8.66 -0.60
CA LEU A 73 5.06 9.19 -1.54
C LEU A 73 5.05 8.34 -2.81
N PHE A 74 4.66 8.95 -3.92
CA PHE A 74 4.61 8.29 -5.22
C PHE A 74 5.97 8.38 -5.92
N GLY A 75 6.42 7.27 -6.50
CA GLY A 75 7.68 7.23 -7.22
C GLY A 75 7.89 5.96 -8.03
N THR A 76 9.09 5.84 -8.59
CA THR A 76 9.53 4.65 -9.33
C THR A 76 10.81 4.09 -8.71
N ILE A 77 10.99 2.78 -8.80
CA ILE A 77 12.22 2.14 -8.34
C ILE A 77 13.32 2.42 -9.36
N HIS A 78 14.34 3.17 -8.95
CA HIS A 78 15.47 3.52 -9.82
C HIS A 78 16.61 2.49 -9.74
N ALA A 79 16.94 2.05 -8.53
CA ALA A 79 17.99 1.06 -8.30
C ALA A 79 17.69 0.22 -7.06
N MET A 80 18.23 -0.99 -7.02
CA MET A 80 18.04 -1.93 -5.93
C MET A 80 19.39 -2.58 -5.60
N THR A 81 19.64 -2.75 -4.31
CA THR A 81 20.79 -3.47 -3.78
C THR A 81 20.30 -4.57 -2.84
N ALA A 82 21.22 -5.40 -2.36
CA ALA A 82 20.91 -6.46 -1.40
C ALA A 82 20.32 -5.96 -0.07
N THR A 83 20.48 -4.68 0.25
CA THR A 83 20.03 -4.09 1.53
C THR A 83 19.15 -2.85 1.37
N THR A 84 19.14 -2.22 0.19
CA THR A 84 18.46 -0.93 -0.03
C THR A 84 17.69 -0.88 -1.35
N ILE A 85 16.63 -0.07 -1.36
CA ILE A 85 15.84 0.29 -2.53
C ILE A 85 15.96 1.80 -2.71
N HIS A 86 16.33 2.23 -3.91
CA HIS A 86 16.45 3.63 -4.28
C HIS A 86 15.24 3.99 -5.15
N LEU A 87 14.45 4.95 -4.66
CA LEU A 87 13.21 5.40 -5.26
C LEU A 87 13.40 6.81 -5.80
N HIS A 88 12.97 7.06 -7.02
CA HIS A 88 12.79 8.41 -7.55
C HIS A 88 11.34 8.82 -7.32
N LEU A 89 11.14 9.77 -6.42
CA LEU A 89 9.82 10.33 -6.16
C LEU A 89 9.39 11.26 -7.31
N LEU A 90 8.08 11.41 -7.49
CA LEU A 90 7.53 12.33 -8.50
C LEU A 90 7.93 13.80 -8.27
N CYS A 91 8.25 14.17 -7.03
CA CYS A 91 8.75 15.49 -6.69
C CYS A 91 10.23 15.72 -7.06
N GLY A 92 10.91 14.74 -7.69
CA GLY A 92 12.32 14.83 -8.09
C GLY A 92 13.32 14.43 -7.01
N ASN A 93 12.84 14.08 -5.81
CA ASN A 93 13.70 13.62 -4.72
C ASN A 93 14.05 12.13 -4.87
N VAL A 94 15.25 11.78 -4.44
CA VAL A 94 15.70 10.39 -4.35
C VAL A 94 15.63 9.92 -2.91
N VAL A 95 14.88 8.84 -2.65
CA VAL A 95 14.73 8.27 -1.33
C VAL A 95 15.34 6.88 -1.28
N GLN A 96 16.14 6.64 -0.25
CA GLN A 96 16.71 5.33 0.03
C GLN A 96 15.94 4.65 1.17
N VAL A 97 15.36 3.50 0.87
CA VAL A 97 14.62 2.68 1.84
C VAL A 97 15.42 1.41 2.11
N THR A 98 15.70 1.13 3.38
CA THR A 98 16.37 -0.12 3.76
C THR A 98 15.37 -1.28 3.78
N LEU A 99 15.83 -2.47 3.40
CA LEU A 99 15.04 -3.70 3.53
C LEU A 99 14.63 -3.95 4.98
N GLN A 100 15.45 -3.54 5.96
CA GLN A 100 15.11 -3.61 7.37
C GLN A 100 13.90 -2.73 7.73
N ALA A 101 13.82 -1.50 7.20
CA ALA A 101 12.67 -0.63 7.43
C ALA A 101 11.37 -1.20 6.86
N LEU A 102 11.45 -1.97 5.76
CA LEU A 102 10.31 -2.69 5.18
C LEU A 102 9.91 -3.90 6.03
N ARG A 103 10.90 -4.65 6.54
CA ARG A 103 10.70 -5.80 7.44
C ARG A 103 10.04 -5.38 8.75
N ASP A 104 10.52 -4.27 9.32
CA ASP A 104 10.02 -3.67 10.56
C ASP A 104 8.71 -2.88 10.36
N ARG A 105 8.14 -2.87 9.14
CA ARG A 105 6.92 -2.15 8.75
C ARG A 105 6.94 -0.63 8.94
N ARG A 106 8.09 -0.04 9.25
CA ARG A 106 8.29 1.42 9.34
C ARG A 106 8.07 2.10 7.99
N CYS A 107 8.34 1.36 6.92
CA CYS A 107 7.99 1.73 5.56
C CYS A 107 7.16 0.63 4.93
N ARG A 108 6.19 1.00 4.10
CA ARG A 108 5.39 0.08 3.29
C ARG A 108 5.48 0.48 1.84
N LEU A 109 5.77 -0.49 0.98
CA LEU A 109 5.74 -0.33 -0.46
C LEU A 109 4.50 -1.03 -1.00
N ARG A 110 3.81 -0.35 -1.91
CA ARG A 110 2.68 -0.90 -2.66
C ARG A 110 2.83 -0.55 -4.12
N PHE A 111 2.34 -1.39 -5.02
CA PHE A 111 2.22 -0.98 -6.41
C PHE A 111 1.24 0.18 -6.53
N GLN A 112 1.55 1.10 -7.45
CA GLN A 112 0.61 2.14 -7.81
C GLN A 112 -0.58 1.49 -8.53
N ASP A 113 -1.72 1.38 -7.84
CA ASP A 113 -2.97 0.87 -8.42
C ASP A 113 -3.43 1.83 -9.53
N ASN A 114 -3.15 1.50 -10.79
CA ASN A 114 -3.57 2.30 -11.96
C ASN A 114 -5.09 2.25 -12.24
N ARG A 115 -5.93 1.86 -11.27
CA ARG A 115 -7.38 1.67 -11.47
C ARG A 115 -8.21 2.96 -11.51
N LYS A 116 -7.60 4.14 -11.66
CA LYS A 116 -8.33 5.42 -11.71
C LYS A 116 -8.07 6.28 -12.96
N ASN A 117 -7.39 5.78 -13.99
CA ASN A 117 -7.19 6.51 -15.26
C ASN A 117 -7.72 5.78 -16.50
N ILE A 118 -8.74 4.93 -16.33
CA ILE A 118 -9.66 4.62 -17.43
C ILE A 118 -10.98 5.22 -17.00
N ALA A 119 -11.32 6.35 -17.61
CA ALA A 119 -12.67 6.87 -17.59
C ALA A 119 -13.62 5.72 -17.92
N GLN A 120 -14.41 5.28 -16.94
CA GLN A 120 -15.63 4.55 -17.23
C GLN A 120 -16.49 5.52 -18.05
N PRO A 121 -16.81 5.26 -19.33
CA PRO A 121 -18.04 5.80 -19.85
C PRO A 121 -19.12 5.13 -19.02
N SER A 122 -19.83 5.93 -18.21
CA SER A 122 -21.01 5.48 -17.51
C SER A 122 -21.89 4.69 -18.48
N PRO A 123 -22.41 3.50 -18.14
CA PRO A 123 -23.42 2.88 -18.96
C PRO A 123 -24.67 3.76 -18.87
N SER A 124 -24.80 4.69 -19.82
CA SER A 124 -26.00 5.47 -20.06
C SER A 124 -27.13 4.47 -20.26
N THR A 125 -27.99 4.32 -19.25
CA THR A 125 -29.26 3.62 -19.29
C THR A 125 -30.21 4.33 -20.25
N ARG A 126 -29.98 4.18 -21.56
CA ARG A 126 -30.93 4.60 -22.58
C ARG A 126 -31.98 3.50 -22.72
N LYS A 127 -33.11 3.72 -22.04
CA LYS A 127 -34.35 2.96 -22.21
C LYS A 127 -34.70 2.90 -23.71
N VAL A 128 -34.71 1.68 -24.24
CA VAL A 128 -35.21 1.37 -25.57
C VAL A 128 -36.73 1.51 -25.54
N ASN A 129 -37.25 2.64 -26.01
CA ASN A 129 -38.66 2.77 -26.31
C ASN A 129 -38.91 2.31 -27.75
N THR A 130 -39.42 1.09 -27.85
CA THR A 130 -40.08 0.53 -29.02
C THR A 130 -41.23 1.42 -29.49
N THR A 131 -41.24 1.78 -30.77
CA THR A 131 -42.49 2.08 -31.48
C THR A 131 -42.51 1.30 -32.80
N PRO A 132 -43.59 0.55 -33.11
CA PRO A 132 -43.75 -0.12 -34.39
C PRO A 132 -44.39 0.86 -35.38
N ARG A 133 -43.77 1.09 -36.56
CA ARG A 133 -44.45 1.79 -37.65
C ARG A 133 -44.37 0.99 -38.95
N SER A 134 -45.57 0.71 -39.44
CA SER A 134 -45.98 -0.18 -40.52
C SER A 134 -45.60 0.28 -41.93
N LYS A 135 -45.23 -0.72 -42.77
CA LYS A 135 -45.41 -0.94 -44.22
C LYS A 135 -45.28 0.24 -45.22
N ARG A 136 -44.41 0.07 -46.25
CA ARG A 136 -44.82 -0.07 -47.67
C ARG A 136 -43.69 -0.55 -48.60
N THR A 137 -44.03 -1.55 -49.40
CA THR A 137 -43.35 -2.15 -50.56
C THR A 137 -43.08 -1.14 -51.69
N THR A 138 -41.92 -1.18 -52.37
CA THR A 138 -41.73 -1.56 -53.80
C THR A 138 -40.36 -1.19 -54.42
N GLN A 139 -39.86 -2.15 -55.22
CA GLN A 139 -39.06 -2.05 -56.46
C GLN A 139 -37.51 -1.97 -56.46
N ARG A 140 -36.95 -3.12 -56.86
CA ARG A 140 -35.79 -3.41 -57.75
C ARG A 140 -35.04 -2.21 -58.36
N LYS A 141 -33.69 -2.27 -58.38
CA LYS A 141 -32.85 -2.63 -59.56
C LYS A 141 -31.33 -2.59 -59.26
N ARG A 142 -30.67 -3.73 -59.56
CA ARG A 142 -29.34 -3.99 -60.16
C ARG A 142 -28.08 -3.19 -59.74
N LEU A 143 -27.06 -3.97 -59.32
CA LEU A 143 -25.65 -4.03 -59.75
C LEU A 143 -25.01 -2.77 -60.35
N VAL A 144 -23.79 -2.41 -59.90
CA VAL A 144 -22.52 -2.55 -60.65
C VAL A 144 -21.33 -2.23 -59.71
N SER A 145 -20.33 -3.12 -59.73
CA SER A 145 -18.98 -2.94 -59.19
C SER A 145 -18.07 -2.14 -60.15
N LEU A 146 -17.21 -1.31 -59.60
CA LEU A 146 -16.01 -0.68 -60.19
C LEU A 146 -15.03 -0.55 -59.01
N ILE A 147 -13.80 -1.07 -58.96
CA ILE A 147 -12.81 -1.55 -59.95
C ILE A 147 -12.10 -2.75 -59.29
#